data_AF-A0A8S7T2B7-F1
#
_entry.id   AF-A0A8S7T2B7-F1
#
_cell.length_a   1.000
_cell.length_b   1.000
_cell.length_c   1.000
_cell.angle_alpha   90.00
_cell.angle_beta   90.00
_cell.angle_gamma   90.00
#
_symmetry.space_group_name_H-M   'P 1'
#
loop_
_entity.id
_entity.type
_entity.pdbx_description
1 polymer ?
#
loop_
_entity_poly.entity_id
_entity_poly.type
_entity_poly.pdbx_seq_one_letter_code
_entity_poly.pdbx_strand_id
1 'polypeptide(L)'
;MLLLIWWLTAAGVWATAGCAWIFQHLHWVTSQKSPGAFVFALAALIIGGLWLNNALKRLNVSGACLVYLLIILLVGFLFASLYTFSSIATVMGITGGMFAAMALICSCSNRVIPPVRQLYSYIFCGLSIAFVVNLILTSSFSVWLASILTVFIWGITAACEATTLEDLIRVADTYEISGSLRCIVPGAITLYFSILSVLFRITVTVLEFINGLVW
;
A
#
# COMPACT_ATOMS: atom_id res chain seq x y z
N MET A 1 8.34 12.68 11.82
CA MET A 1 7.14 12.67 10.95
C MET A 1 7.06 11.46 10.03
N LEU A 2 8.17 11.04 9.39
CA LEU A 2 8.22 9.85 8.53
C LEU A 2 7.67 8.57 9.22
N LEU A 3 8.01 8.40 10.50
CA LEU A 3 7.47 7.34 11.35
C LEU A 3 5.94 7.28 11.41
N LEU A 4 5.27 8.43 11.54
CA LEU A 4 3.82 8.52 11.61
C LEU A 4 3.19 8.12 10.27
N ILE A 5 3.85 8.41 9.16
CA ILE A 5 3.40 8.00 7.82
C ILE A 5 3.44 6.48 7.68
N TRP A 6 4.49 5.83 8.20
CA TRP A 6 4.59 4.37 8.17
C TRP A 6 3.58 3.70 9.08
N TRP A 7 3.32 4.25 10.28
CA TRP A 7 2.22 3.78 11.15
C TRP A 7 0.86 3.94 10.48
N LEU A 8 0.60 5.09 9.85
CA LEU A 8 -0.65 5.33 9.12
C LEU A 8 -0.79 4.36 7.94
N THR A 9 0.30 4.11 7.22
CA THR A 9 0.33 3.14 6.10
C THR A 9 0.05 1.73 6.60
N ALA A 10 0.68 1.30 7.70
CA ALA A 10 0.41 0.00 8.32
C ALA A 10 -1.08 -0.14 8.72
N ALA A 11 -1.62 0.90 9.37
CA ALA A 11 -3.02 0.95 9.74
C ALA A 11 -3.96 0.88 8.53
N GLY A 12 -3.64 1.60 7.44
CA GLY A 12 -4.40 1.51 6.19
C GLY A 12 -4.39 0.12 5.56
N VAL A 13 -3.24 -0.56 5.59
CA VAL A 13 -3.09 -1.90 4.99
C VAL A 13 -3.93 -2.92 5.77
N TRP A 14 -3.90 -2.85 7.10
CA TRP A 14 -4.78 -3.66 7.94
C TRP A 14 -6.26 -3.28 7.77
N ALA A 15 -6.57 -2.00 7.64
CA ALA A 15 -7.93 -1.55 7.36
C ALA A 15 -8.43 -2.07 6.00
N THR A 16 -7.56 -2.19 4.99
CA THR A 16 -7.90 -2.78 3.68
C THR A 16 -8.30 -4.25 3.84
N ALA A 17 -7.57 -5.02 4.66
CA ALA A 17 -7.95 -6.40 4.99
C ALA A 17 -9.28 -6.47 5.75
N GLY A 18 -9.51 -5.54 6.68
CA GLY A 18 -10.78 -5.41 7.40
C GLY A 18 -11.96 -5.08 6.48
N CYS A 19 -11.79 -4.15 5.54
CA CYS A 19 -12.79 -3.84 4.53
C CYS A 19 -13.08 -5.06 3.64
N ALA A 20 -12.04 -5.78 3.21
CA ALA A 20 -12.22 -6.99 2.42
C ALA A 20 -13.02 -8.06 3.17
N TRP A 21 -12.76 -8.24 4.48
CA TRP A 21 -13.54 -9.13 5.34
C TRP A 21 -15.01 -8.72 5.39
N ILE A 22 -15.30 -7.43 5.61
CA ILE A 22 -16.66 -6.88 5.65
C ILE A 22 -17.40 -7.17 4.33
N PHE A 23 -16.77 -6.92 3.18
CA PHE A 23 -17.38 -7.15 1.86
C PHE A 23 -17.68 -8.63 1.59
N GLN A 24 -16.83 -9.54 2.06
CA GLN A 24 -17.05 -10.98 1.92
C GLN A 24 -18.11 -11.49 2.90
N HIS A 25 -18.12 -10.99 4.14
CA HIS A 25 -19.09 -11.39 5.16
C HIS A 25 -20.51 -10.90 4.84
N LEU A 26 -20.64 -9.71 4.25
CA LEU A 26 -21.93 -9.16 3.78
C LEU A 26 -22.41 -9.77 2.45
N HIS A 27 -21.69 -10.74 1.87
CA HIS A 27 -21.99 -11.35 0.58
C HIS A 27 -22.15 -10.35 -0.59
N TRP A 28 -21.65 -9.12 -0.42
CA TRP A 28 -21.82 -8.03 -1.38
C TRP A 28 -21.18 -8.38 -2.73
N VAL A 29 -20.00 -8.99 -2.68
CA VAL A 29 -19.25 -9.46 -3.85
C VAL A 29 -19.96 -10.62 -4.54
N THR A 30 -20.45 -11.60 -3.79
CA THR A 30 -21.14 -12.79 -4.34
C THR A 30 -22.51 -12.46 -4.93
N SER A 31 -23.15 -11.39 -4.46
CA SER A 31 -24.44 -10.93 -4.98
C SER A 31 -24.31 -10.15 -6.30
N GLN A 32 -23.09 -9.76 -6.67
CA GLN A 32 -22.82 -8.95 -7.85
C GLN A 32 -22.55 -9.84 -9.07
N LYS A 33 -23.61 -10.19 -9.80
CA LYS A 33 -23.53 -10.99 -11.03
C LYS A 33 -22.84 -10.27 -12.21
N SER A 34 -22.62 -8.95 -12.13
CA SER A 34 -22.06 -8.17 -13.23
C SER A 34 -20.59 -7.75 -12.94
N PRO A 35 -19.67 -7.93 -13.89
CA PRO A 35 -18.27 -7.51 -13.74
C PRO A 35 -18.08 -5.98 -13.72
N GLY A 36 -19.15 -5.21 -13.92
CA GLY A 36 -19.10 -3.75 -14.08
C GLY A 36 -18.55 -3.00 -12.87
N ALA A 37 -18.88 -3.40 -11.64
CA ALA A 37 -18.38 -2.72 -10.45
C ALA A 37 -16.90 -2.98 -10.18
N PHE A 38 -16.40 -4.18 -10.52
CA PHE A 38 -14.98 -4.49 -10.49
C PHE A 38 -14.20 -3.62 -11.48
N VAL A 39 -14.68 -3.55 -12.73
CA VAL A 39 -14.07 -2.70 -13.78
C VAL A 39 -14.10 -1.22 -13.39
N PHE A 40 -15.22 -0.75 -12.83
CA PHE A 40 -15.34 0.62 -12.34
C PHE A 40 -14.35 0.92 -11.21
N ALA A 41 -14.25 0.04 -10.20
CA ALA A 41 -13.31 0.20 -9.10
C ALA A 41 -11.85 0.24 -9.58
N LEU A 42 -11.50 -0.65 -10.52
CA LEU A 42 -10.17 -0.68 -11.12
C LEU A 42 -9.88 0.60 -11.92
N ALA A 43 -10.81 1.03 -12.77
CA ALA A 43 -10.67 2.26 -13.56
C ALA A 43 -10.55 3.50 -12.66
N ALA A 44 -11.35 3.56 -11.59
CA ALA A 44 -11.30 4.65 -10.62
C ALA A 44 -9.94 4.74 -9.90
N LEU A 45 -9.32 3.60 -9.55
CA LEU A 45 -7.97 3.60 -8.97
C LEU A 45 -6.90 4.07 -9.96
N ILE A 46 -6.96 3.63 -11.21
CA ILE A 46 -5.97 3.99 -12.25
C ILE A 46 -6.09 5.48 -12.60
N ILE A 47 -7.29 5.96 -12.89
CA ILE A 47 -7.56 7.38 -13.21
C ILE A 47 -7.23 8.25 -12.00
N GLY A 48 -7.63 7.80 -10.80
CA GLY A 48 -7.30 8.43 -9.54
C GLY A 48 -5.80 8.62 -9.38
N GLY A 49 -5.00 7.58 -9.60
CA GLY A 49 -3.54 7.63 -9.45
C GLY A 49 -2.84 8.58 -10.41
N LEU A 50 -3.31 8.68 -11.66
CA LEU A 50 -2.76 9.60 -12.66
C LEU A 50 -3.04 11.08 -12.34
N TRP A 51 -4.20 11.38 -11.77
CA TRP A 51 -4.63 12.74 -11.45
C TRP A 51 -4.09 13.29 -10.13
N LEU A 52 -3.54 12.43 -9.29
CA LEU A 52 -3.40 12.72 -7.88
C LEU A 52 -2.22 13.62 -7.51
N ASN A 53 -1.10 13.53 -8.24
CA ASN A 53 0.09 14.33 -7.92
C ASN A 53 -0.20 15.84 -7.93
N ASN A 54 -1.15 16.28 -8.77
CA ASN A 54 -1.61 17.66 -8.77
C ASN A 54 -2.80 17.92 -7.83
N ALA A 55 -3.67 16.93 -7.62
CA ALA A 55 -4.84 17.08 -6.75
C ALA A 55 -4.47 17.11 -5.26
N LEU A 56 -3.54 16.26 -4.79
CA LEU A 56 -3.12 16.21 -3.39
C LEU A 56 -2.56 17.53 -2.87
N LYS A 57 -1.84 18.28 -3.72
CA LYS A 57 -1.30 19.59 -3.37
C LYS A 57 -2.38 20.64 -3.10
N ARG A 58 -3.62 20.40 -3.55
CA ARG A 58 -4.76 21.32 -3.42
C ARG A 58 -5.80 20.89 -2.38
N LEU A 59 -5.64 19.70 -1.79
CA LEU A 59 -6.62 19.14 -0.85
C LEU A 59 -6.33 19.57 0.59
N ASN A 60 -7.38 19.97 1.30
CA ASN A 60 -7.34 20.14 2.76
C ASN A 60 -7.24 18.77 3.47
N VAL A 61 -6.79 18.76 4.74
CA VAL A 61 -6.60 17.53 5.55
C VAL A 61 -7.83 16.62 5.53
N SER A 62 -9.02 17.19 5.72
CA SER A 62 -10.27 16.43 5.72
C SER A 62 -10.55 15.78 4.37
N GLY A 63 -10.25 16.49 3.27
CA GLY A 63 -10.41 15.96 1.91
C GLY A 63 -9.43 14.83 1.62
N ALA A 64 -8.16 15.00 2.03
CA ALA A 64 -7.15 13.95 1.91
C ALA A 64 -7.54 12.69 2.71
N CYS A 65 -8.03 12.85 3.94
CA CYS A 65 -8.48 11.73 4.76
C CYS A 65 -9.65 10.97 4.11
N LEU A 66 -10.64 11.70 3.56
CA LEU A 66 -11.77 11.09 2.86
C LEU A 66 -11.30 10.30 1.63
N VAL A 67 -10.40 10.88 0.83
CA VAL A 67 -9.77 10.19 -0.31
C VAL A 67 -9.02 8.94 0.14
N TYR A 68 -8.26 9.01 1.24
CA TYR A 68 -7.55 7.86 1.80
C TYR A 68 -8.48 6.71 2.17
N LEU A 69 -9.58 7.01 2.87
CA LEU A 69 -10.61 6.02 3.23
C LEU A 69 -11.29 5.42 2.00
N LEU A 70 -11.60 6.23 0.98
CA LEU A 70 -12.17 5.75 -0.28
C LEU A 70 -11.24 4.77 -1.00
N ILE A 71 -9.93 5.02 -1.01
CA ILE A 71 -8.95 4.11 -1.61
C ILE A 71 -8.91 2.79 -0.86
N ILE A 72 -8.86 2.83 0.48
CA ILE A 72 -8.88 1.62 1.31
C ILE A 72 -10.12 0.78 1.02
N LEU A 73 -11.29 1.43 0.90
CA LEU A 73 -12.54 0.76 0.56
C LEU A 73 -12.49 0.15 -0.85
N LEU A 74 -12.03 0.89 -1.85
CA LEU A 74 -11.96 0.42 -3.24
C LEU A 74 -10.99 -0.74 -3.41
N VAL A 75 -9.80 -0.65 -2.82
CA VAL A 75 -8.80 -1.72 -2.85
C VAL A 75 -9.31 -2.94 -2.08
N GLY A 76 -9.95 -2.74 -0.92
CA GLY A 76 -10.57 -3.81 -0.15
C GLY A 76 -11.64 -4.55 -0.94
N PHE A 77 -12.47 -3.82 -1.68
CA PHE A 77 -13.49 -4.40 -2.57
C PHE A 77 -12.87 -5.20 -3.74
N LEU A 78 -11.82 -4.68 -4.37
CA LEU A 78 -11.11 -5.39 -5.45
C LEU A 78 -10.48 -6.69 -4.94
N PHE A 79 -9.80 -6.67 -3.80
CA PHE A 79 -9.22 -7.88 -3.23
C PHE A 79 -10.27 -8.88 -2.79
N ALA A 80 -11.36 -8.41 -2.16
CA ALA A 80 -12.49 -9.26 -1.79
C ALA A 80 -13.12 -9.98 -3.00
N SER A 81 -13.04 -9.38 -4.19
CA SER A 81 -13.56 -9.94 -5.43
C SER A 81 -12.66 -10.99 -6.08
N LEU A 82 -11.34 -10.94 -5.82
CA LEU A 82 -10.35 -11.79 -6.49
C LEU A 82 -9.77 -12.89 -5.60
N TYR A 83 -9.70 -12.67 -4.29
CA TYR A 83 -8.96 -13.53 -3.37
C TYR A 83 -9.81 -13.92 -2.17
N THR A 84 -9.47 -15.03 -1.53
CA THR A 84 -10.12 -15.46 -0.28
C THR A 84 -9.65 -14.61 0.89
N PHE A 85 -10.51 -14.41 1.90
CA PHE A 85 -10.14 -13.68 3.11
C PHE A 85 -8.83 -14.16 3.73
N SER A 86 -8.62 -15.49 3.81
CA SER A 86 -7.40 -16.07 4.39
C SER A 86 -6.14 -15.58 3.68
N SER A 87 -6.14 -15.54 2.35
CA SER A 87 -5.01 -15.05 1.55
C SER A 87 -4.80 -13.55 1.74
N ILE A 88 -5.89 -12.76 1.74
CA ILE A 88 -5.83 -11.30 1.93
C ILE A 88 -5.27 -10.98 3.31
N ALA A 89 -5.82 -11.59 4.37
CA ALA A 89 -5.40 -11.37 5.75
C ALA A 89 -3.93 -11.72 5.96
N THR A 90 -3.45 -12.80 5.34
CA THR A 90 -2.05 -13.22 5.42
C THR A 90 -1.13 -12.19 4.76
N VAL A 91 -1.37 -11.84 3.50
CA VAL A 91 -0.50 -10.95 2.73
C VAL A 91 -0.54 -9.51 3.27
N MET A 92 -1.73 -8.99 3.60
CA MET A 92 -1.88 -7.66 4.19
C MET A 92 -1.36 -7.62 5.63
N GLY A 93 -1.51 -8.71 6.40
CA GLY A 93 -0.94 -8.83 7.74
C GLY A 93 0.58 -8.74 7.72
N ILE A 94 1.24 -9.48 6.83
CA ILE A 94 2.68 -9.41 6.60
C ILE A 94 3.10 -8.01 6.17
N THR A 95 2.39 -7.42 5.21
CA THR A 95 2.71 -6.09 4.67
C THR A 95 2.58 -5.00 5.72
N GLY A 96 1.47 -4.97 6.46
CA GLY A 96 1.29 -4.01 7.56
C GLY A 96 2.29 -4.25 8.70
N GLY A 97 2.64 -5.51 8.99
CA GLY A 97 3.70 -5.87 9.92
C GLY A 97 5.07 -5.34 9.50
N MET A 98 5.40 -5.39 8.21
CA MET A 98 6.63 -4.82 7.65
C MET A 98 6.71 -3.31 7.88
N PHE A 99 5.63 -2.57 7.61
CA PHE A 99 5.59 -1.11 7.87
C PHE A 99 5.64 -0.77 9.36
N ALA A 100 4.95 -1.53 10.20
CA ALA A 100 4.99 -1.36 11.66
C ALA A 100 6.40 -1.64 12.22
N ALA A 101 7.06 -2.70 11.76
CA ALA A 101 8.44 -3.01 12.13
C ALA A 101 9.40 -1.90 11.73
N MET A 102 9.26 -1.36 10.52
CA MET A 102 10.10 -0.24 10.07
C MET A 102 9.85 1.03 10.89
N ALA A 103 8.59 1.31 11.26
CA ALA A 103 8.27 2.38 12.19
C ALA A 103 8.97 2.18 13.53
N LEU A 104 8.93 0.99 14.11
CA LEU A 104 9.66 0.69 15.35
C LEU A 104 11.18 0.86 15.19
N ILE A 105 11.77 0.41 14.08
CA ILE A 105 13.19 0.57 13.81
C ILE A 105 13.58 2.05 13.77
N CYS A 106 12.78 2.91 13.13
CA CYS A 106 13.05 4.35 13.13
C CYS A 106 12.81 5.02 14.48
N SER A 107 11.84 4.57 15.29
CA SER A 107 11.71 5.03 16.67
C SER A 107 13.00 4.78 17.45
N CYS A 108 13.60 3.61 17.29
CA CYS A 108 14.77 3.21 18.05
C CYS A 108 16.07 3.83 17.52
N SER A 109 16.19 4.05 16.21
CA SER A 109 17.48 4.40 15.60
C SER A 109 17.90 5.87 15.79
N ASN A 110 16.97 6.78 16.12
CA ASN A 110 17.18 8.23 16.37
C ASN A 110 18.07 8.97 15.34
N ARG A 111 18.36 8.34 14.20
CA ARG A 111 19.24 8.79 13.13
C ARG A 111 18.51 8.59 11.81
N VAL A 112 18.73 9.51 10.88
CA VAL A 112 18.21 9.40 9.52
C VAL A 112 18.80 8.15 8.87
N ILE A 113 17.94 7.24 8.43
CA ILE A 113 18.34 6.00 7.77
C ILE A 113 18.46 6.32 6.28
N PRO A 114 19.63 6.10 5.64
CA PRO A 114 19.77 6.33 4.21
C PRO A 114 18.85 5.39 3.42
N PRO A 115 18.34 5.81 2.25
CA PRO A 115 17.30 5.10 1.51
C PRO A 115 17.69 3.65 1.15
N VAL A 116 18.96 3.42 0.82
CA VAL A 116 19.49 2.08 0.57
C VAL A 116 19.36 1.17 1.80
N ARG A 117 19.67 1.68 2.99
CA ARG A 117 19.54 0.92 4.26
C ARG A 117 18.07 0.74 4.65
N GLN A 118 17.20 1.69 4.31
CA GLN A 118 15.76 1.54 4.50
C GLN A 118 15.22 0.38 3.65
N LEU A 119 15.61 0.30 2.38
CA LEU A 119 15.22 -0.80 1.48
C LEU A 119 15.58 -2.17 2.06
N TYR A 120 16.83 -2.36 2.49
CA TYR A 120 17.26 -3.61 3.11
C TYR A 120 16.47 -3.93 4.37
N SER A 121 16.13 -2.91 5.18
CA SER A 121 15.34 -3.10 6.41
C SER A 121 13.91 -3.55 6.09
N TYR A 122 13.26 -2.93 5.09
CA TYR A 122 11.93 -3.36 4.64
C TYR A 122 11.94 -4.80 4.14
N ILE A 123 12.86 -5.15 3.24
CA ILE A 123 12.94 -6.50 2.67
C ILE A 123 13.26 -7.51 3.77
N PHE A 124 14.21 -7.24 4.65
CA PHE A 124 14.60 -8.15 5.72
C PHE A 124 13.46 -8.39 6.72
N CYS A 125 12.84 -7.32 7.23
CA CYS A 125 11.71 -7.44 8.16
C CYS A 125 10.50 -8.09 7.50
N GLY A 126 10.15 -7.67 6.27
CA GLY A 126 9.04 -8.21 5.51
C GLY A 126 9.20 -9.70 5.21
N LEU A 127 10.38 -10.13 4.74
CA LEU A 127 10.64 -11.56 4.48
C LEU A 127 10.67 -12.38 5.76
N SER A 128 11.22 -11.85 6.85
CA SER A 128 11.23 -12.55 8.15
C SER A 128 9.80 -12.78 8.65
N ILE A 129 8.95 -11.75 8.60
CA ILE A 129 7.54 -11.85 8.98
C ILE A 129 6.80 -12.79 8.02
N ALA A 130 7.04 -12.68 6.71
CA ALA A 130 6.44 -13.58 5.73
C ALA A 130 6.78 -15.03 6.02
N PHE A 131 8.03 -15.34 6.34
CA PHE A 131 8.48 -16.69 6.65
C PHE A 131 7.77 -17.23 7.90
N VAL A 132 7.76 -16.46 8.99
CA VAL A 132 7.13 -16.86 10.26
C VAL A 132 5.62 -17.06 10.08
N VAL A 133 4.92 -16.09 9.48
CA VAL A 133 3.47 -16.13 9.31
C VAL A 133 3.05 -17.27 8.38
N ASN A 134 3.70 -17.43 7.23
CA ASN A 134 3.33 -18.47 6.28
C ASN A 134 3.61 -19.89 6.82
N LEU A 135 4.65 -20.08 7.66
CA LEU A 135 4.89 -21.35 8.34
C LEU A 135 3.81 -21.65 9.38
N ILE A 136 3.46 -20.68 10.23
CA ILE A 136 2.44 -20.85 11.28
C ILE A 136 1.07 -21.16 10.66
N LEU A 137 0.71 -20.44 9.59
CA LEU A 137 -0.58 -20.60 8.92
C LEU A 137 -0.59 -21.76 7.91
N THR A 138 0.52 -22.50 7.76
CA THR A 138 0.66 -23.59 6.77
C THR A 138 0.16 -23.18 5.38
N SER A 139 0.58 -21.99 4.95
CA SER A 139 0.02 -21.32 3.77
C SER A 139 0.37 -22.07 2.48
N SER A 140 -0.53 -22.01 1.49
CA SER A 140 -0.29 -22.63 0.18
C SER A 140 0.87 -21.96 -0.56
N PHE A 141 1.48 -22.67 -1.51
CA PHE A 141 2.59 -22.15 -2.31
C PHE A 141 2.26 -20.82 -3.02
N SER A 142 1.01 -20.65 -3.46
CA SER A 142 0.55 -19.40 -4.09
C SER A 142 0.58 -18.22 -3.11
N VAL A 143 0.18 -18.42 -1.85
CA VAL A 143 0.20 -17.36 -0.82
C VAL A 143 1.64 -17.04 -0.39
N TRP A 144 2.52 -18.04 -0.34
CA TRP A 144 3.96 -17.84 -0.15
C TRP A 144 4.55 -16.92 -1.21
N LEU A 145 4.31 -17.24 -2.49
CA LEU A 145 4.83 -16.45 -3.61
C LEU A 145 4.25 -15.03 -3.58
N ALA A 146 2.94 -14.89 -3.34
CA ALA A 146 2.29 -13.60 -3.22
C ALA A 146 2.86 -12.76 -2.07
N SER A 147 3.14 -13.38 -0.92
CA SER A 147 3.73 -12.71 0.25
C SER A 147 5.11 -12.15 -0.07
N ILE A 148 5.98 -12.96 -0.67
CA ILE A 148 7.33 -12.55 -1.06
C ILE A 148 7.26 -11.42 -2.08
N LEU A 149 6.47 -11.58 -3.14
CA LEU A 149 6.32 -10.57 -4.19
C LEU A 149 5.81 -9.24 -3.62
N THR A 150 4.83 -9.31 -2.71
CA THR A 150 4.25 -8.13 -2.07
C THR A 150 5.29 -7.40 -1.21
N VAL A 151 6.10 -8.12 -0.43
CA VAL A 151 7.19 -7.53 0.36
C VAL A 151 8.18 -6.78 -0.53
N PHE A 152 8.58 -7.36 -1.66
CA PHE A 152 9.49 -6.70 -2.59
C PHE A 152 8.86 -5.46 -3.22
N ILE A 153 7.63 -5.55 -3.73
CA ILE A 153 6.94 -4.42 -4.39
C ILE A 153 6.74 -3.27 -3.41
N TRP A 154 6.21 -3.56 -2.21
CA TRP A 154 5.99 -2.52 -1.19
C TRP A 154 7.32 -1.98 -0.65
N GLY A 155 8.30 -2.82 -0.40
CA GLY A 155 9.60 -2.41 0.13
C GLY A 155 10.39 -1.52 -0.82
N ILE A 156 10.44 -1.88 -2.12
CA ILE A 156 11.09 -1.05 -3.15
C ILE A 156 10.36 0.28 -3.29
N THR A 157 9.03 0.25 -3.42
CA THR A 157 8.24 1.47 -3.60
C THR A 157 8.37 2.41 -2.40
N ALA A 158 8.30 1.87 -1.17
CA ALA A 158 8.46 2.65 0.04
C ALA A 158 9.86 3.27 0.17
N ALA A 159 10.91 2.55 -0.23
CA ALA A 159 12.28 3.08 -0.19
C ALA A 159 12.53 4.16 -1.26
N CYS A 160 11.94 4.00 -2.46
CA CYS A 160 12.02 5.01 -3.51
C CYS A 160 11.29 6.31 -3.12
N GLU A 161 10.12 6.19 -2.50
CA GLU A 161 9.32 7.34 -2.05
C GLU A 161 9.77 7.89 -0.69
N ALA A 162 10.65 7.21 0.05
CA ALA A 162 11.10 7.71 1.35
C ALA A 162 11.81 9.06 1.24
N THR A 163 12.61 9.27 0.18
CA THR A 163 13.33 10.53 -0.04
C THR A 163 12.40 11.67 -0.43
N THR A 164 11.44 11.42 -1.32
CA THR A 164 10.42 12.40 -1.73
C THR A 164 9.56 12.81 -0.52
N LEU A 165 9.24 11.85 0.32
CA LEU A 165 8.47 12.06 1.55
C LEU A 165 9.24 12.86 2.60
N GLU A 166 10.54 12.60 2.76
CA GLU A 166 11.41 13.39 3.62
C GLU A 166 11.53 14.84 3.12
N ASP A 167 11.64 15.06 1.82
CA ASP A 167 11.68 16.40 1.24
C ASP A 167 10.36 17.16 1.46
N LEU A 168 9.21 16.47 1.31
CA LEU A 168 7.89 17.03 1.63
C LEU A 168 7.76 17.42 3.11
N ILE A 169 8.31 16.61 4.02
CA ILE A 169 8.34 16.90 5.45
C ILE A 169 9.20 18.14 5.73
N ARG A 170 10.39 18.25 5.15
CA ARG A 170 11.28 19.41 5.36
C ARG A 170 10.65 20.73 4.92
N VAL A 171 9.90 20.73 3.82
CA VAL A 171 9.15 21.92 3.35
C VAL A 171 7.95 22.22 4.25
N ALA A 172 7.33 21.19 4.84
CA ALA A 172 6.20 21.36 5.74
C ALA A 172 6.60 21.87 7.14
N ASP A 173 7.76 21.45 7.67
CA ASP A 173 8.27 21.88 9.00
C ASP A 173 8.60 23.38 9.08
N THR A 174 8.72 24.07 7.95
CA THR A 174 8.79 25.54 7.90
C THR A 174 7.46 26.24 8.23
N TYR A 175 6.35 25.51 8.29
CA TYR A 175 5.02 26.00 8.65
C TYR A 175 4.52 25.27 9.92
N GLU A 176 3.81 25.99 10.80
CA GLU A 176 3.39 25.58 12.16
C GLU A 176 2.92 24.12 12.36
N ILE A 177 2.84 23.68 13.63
CA ILE A 177 2.42 22.35 14.13
C ILE A 177 1.15 21.76 13.44
N SER A 178 0.23 22.60 12.96
CA SER A 178 -0.95 22.18 12.17
C SER A 178 -0.62 21.67 10.74
N GLY A 179 0.56 22.03 10.23
CA GLY A 179 1.22 21.53 9.02
C GLY A 179 1.70 20.08 9.12
N SER A 180 1.95 19.58 10.35
CA SER A 180 2.48 18.23 10.52
C SER A 180 1.48 17.14 10.13
N LEU A 181 0.22 17.25 10.59
CA LEU A 181 -0.91 16.41 10.19
C LEU A 181 -1.29 16.60 8.72
N ARG A 182 -1.08 17.80 8.16
CA ARG A 182 -1.27 18.10 6.73
C ARG A 182 -0.30 17.33 5.84
N CYS A 183 0.87 16.94 6.34
CA CYS A 183 1.85 16.18 5.55
C CYS A 183 1.67 14.66 5.68
N ILE A 184 1.24 14.18 6.86
CA ILE A 184 1.17 12.74 7.16
C ILE A 184 0.17 12.01 6.25
N VAL A 185 -1.04 12.57 6.09
CA VAL A 185 -2.12 11.93 5.32
C VAL A 185 -1.81 11.90 3.82
N PRO A 186 -1.43 13.02 3.17
CA PRO A 186 -0.97 12.98 1.78
C PRO A 186 0.22 12.05 1.58
N GLY A 187 1.13 11.98 2.54
CA GLY A 187 2.26 11.07 2.49
C GLY A 187 1.88 9.60 2.39
N ALA A 188 0.93 9.15 3.23
CA ALA A 188 0.42 7.79 3.19
C ALA A 188 -0.36 7.51 1.89
N ILE A 189 -1.12 8.51 1.40
CA ILE A 189 -1.83 8.41 0.12
C ILE A 189 -0.86 8.25 -1.05
N THR A 190 0.21 9.07 -1.09
CA THR A 190 1.24 8.98 -2.12
C THR A 190 1.80 7.56 -2.18
N LEU A 191 2.13 6.97 -1.03
CA LEU A 191 2.69 5.63 -0.96
C LEU A 191 1.73 4.55 -1.51
N TYR A 192 0.43 4.66 -1.19
CA TYR A 192 -0.61 3.78 -1.74
C TYR A 192 -0.73 3.89 -3.26
N PHE A 193 -0.70 5.09 -3.81
CA PHE A 193 -0.83 5.29 -5.26
C PHE A 193 0.45 5.02 -6.03
N SER A 194 1.63 5.24 -5.43
CA SER A 194 2.91 4.84 -6.04
C SER A 194 2.91 3.34 -6.28
N ILE A 195 2.34 2.55 -5.36
CA ILE A 195 2.21 1.10 -5.55
C ILE A 195 1.23 0.75 -6.65
N LEU A 196 0.06 1.38 -6.70
CA LEU A 196 -0.89 1.20 -7.81
C LEU A 196 -0.23 1.53 -9.17
N SER A 197 0.58 2.58 -9.20
CA SER A 197 1.32 3.00 -10.39
C SER A 197 2.40 2.00 -10.79
N VAL A 198 3.14 1.44 -9.82
CA VAL A 198 4.14 0.39 -10.05
C VAL A 198 3.45 -0.89 -10.57
N LEU A 199 2.35 -1.31 -9.95
CA LEU A 199 1.57 -2.48 -10.39
C LEU A 199 1.04 -2.30 -11.81
N PHE A 200 0.53 -1.11 -12.14
CA PHE A 200 0.07 -0.79 -13.49
C PHE A 200 1.22 -0.86 -14.49
N ARG A 201 2.38 -0.26 -14.19
CA ARG A 201 3.56 -0.35 -15.07
C ARG A 201 4.00 -1.79 -15.28
N ILE A 202 4.09 -2.60 -14.22
CA ILE A 202 4.44 -4.02 -14.33
C ILE A 202 3.45 -4.74 -15.24
N THR A 203 2.15 -4.48 -15.08
CA THR A 203 1.10 -5.11 -15.91
C THR A 203 1.26 -4.74 -17.39
N VAL A 204 1.51 -3.46 -17.69
CA VAL A 204 1.75 -2.99 -19.06
C VAL A 204 3.01 -3.62 -19.64
N THR A 205 4.13 -3.64 -18.90
CA THR A 205 5.39 -4.25 -19.36
C THR A 205 5.25 -5.75 -19.62
N VAL A 206 4.52 -6.46 -18.77
CA VAL A 206 4.23 -7.90 -18.98
C VAL A 206 3.36 -8.09 -20.23
N LEU A 207 2.36 -7.24 -20.43
CA LEU A 207 1.50 -7.31 -21.61
C LEU A 207 2.28 -7.02 -22.91
N GLU A 208 3.17 -6.02 -22.89
CA GLU A 208 4.07 -5.70 -23.99
C GLU A 208 5.05 -6.85 -24.26
N PHE A 209 5.61 -7.46 -23.22
CA PHE A 209 6.49 -8.61 -23.35
C PHE A 209 5.78 -9.83 -23.97
N ILE A 210 4.55 -10.12 -23.53
CA ILE A 210 3.73 -11.19 -24.12
C ILE A 210 3.41 -10.87 -25.58
N ASN A 211 2.99 -9.65 -25.89
CA ASN A 211 2.68 -9.25 -27.27
C ASN A 211 3.93 -9.22 -28.16
N GLY A 212 5.10 -8.93 -27.59
CA GLY A 212 6.40 -8.97 -28.28
C GLY A 212 6.93 -10.39 -28.49
N LEU A 213 6.48 -11.37 -27.71
CA LEU A 213 6.79 -12.80 -27.88
C LEU A 213 5.91 -13.51 -28.93
N VAL A 214 4.85 -12.85 -29.41
CA VAL A 214 3.90 -13.39 -30.40
C VAL A 214 4.35 -13.06 -31.85
N TRP A 215 5.57 -12.55 -32.03
CA TRP A 215 6.24 -12.35 -33.33
C TRP A 215 7.47 -13.24 -33.47
#